data_AF-A0A8A4TVZ8-F1
#
_entry.id   AF-A0A8A4TVZ8-F1
#
_cell.length_a   1.000
_cell.length_b   1.000
_cell.length_c   1.000
_cell.angle_alpha   90.00
_cell.angle_beta   90.00
_cell.angle_gamma   90.00
#
_symmetry.space_group_name_H-M   'P 1'
#
loop_
_entity.id
_entity.type
_entity.pdbx_description
1 polymer ?
#
loop_
_entity_poly.entity_id
_entity_poly.type
_entity_poly.pdbx_seq_one_letter_code
_entity_poly.pdbx_strand_id
1 'polypeptide(L)'
;MTGNALQGLIRKEFRQHGTTMLLVLVLVQILAGLLLWMSISNRARGSHWQPFQVFLVVTPLTVTLLLGHRLVNSEFTAKTQLFLESLPVHRLSIFWVKWLLGFTALLATVAPTFLMYLWATWIYGEAMQEGLLSIIAVRSLVFLYFAYSLLYAFAFMGRYRIPGFFMIALSTLFISSTLDLDLSEKGPIALAMDSRFAFEAEVYPVDDLKLALGLGLLFQVLALVMSLAREGSVATMLAIKMSHREKIFMSGILLSTILLIALYDNKRPKAPYEMSESMVVQGDGVTIRVGQDPHLTESARQALADETHAELVALRDYLSLGPLPDIFITLRQDLDPDKFELGYLSHAEGFVVRMRYQPETWDSEPFFAWLIPELLDTYSQTRVYLERNFWLIDGFTQWWLLRDETEPDHLARVHLRAAYASHAFRGEETLARWISFREQLGTDMARAVAWVGVQELLDHSDPGALQAVFREKLGRPPERDFRAFFHELANPIGEVIFEHTDVDYGDLVARWSERLARSRTERAEALATIPRLEAELNARTLSEKTRRLAIRLRSPDDLSPETRVQLRYLRLPRYEWLIPPRDVRVEELPAPTALEWVDLPETYSVRTRFAWTVSLYVEALGCPIISGWRRMEVP
;
A
#
# COMPACT_ATOMS: atom_id res chain seq x y z
N MET A 1 34.98 18.12 -36.90
CA MET A 1 33.64 18.08 -37.52
C MET A 1 33.12 19.50 -37.60
N THR A 2 32.63 19.95 -38.75
CA THR A 2 31.96 21.25 -38.85
C THR A 2 30.61 21.18 -38.13
N GLY A 3 30.31 22.13 -37.24
CA GLY A 3 29.05 22.13 -36.46
C GLY A 3 27.78 22.01 -37.32
N ASN A 4 27.87 22.44 -38.58
CA ASN A 4 26.78 22.41 -39.56
C ASN A 4 26.30 20.98 -39.91
N ALA A 5 27.20 20.00 -39.97
CA ALA A 5 26.83 18.62 -40.32
C ALA A 5 26.03 17.93 -39.19
N LEU A 6 26.40 18.19 -37.94
CA LEU A 6 25.70 17.67 -36.75
C LEU A 6 24.30 18.27 -36.64
N GLN A 7 24.17 19.59 -36.82
CA GLN A 7 22.88 20.29 -36.81
C GLN A 7 21.95 19.79 -37.93
N GLY A 8 22.50 19.54 -39.13
CA GLY A 8 21.75 18.96 -40.24
C GLY A 8 21.16 17.59 -39.91
N LEU A 9 21.94 16.73 -39.25
CA LEU A 9 21.50 15.38 -38.85
C LEU A 9 20.40 15.45 -37.79
N ILE A 10 20.56 16.28 -36.76
CA ILE A 10 19.53 16.48 -35.71
C ILE A 10 18.23 16.98 -36.33
N ARG A 11 18.30 17.98 -37.23
CA ARG A 11 17.11 18.54 -37.89
C ARG A 11 16.39 17.51 -38.77
N LYS A 12 17.15 16.65 -39.46
CA LYS A 12 16.60 15.53 -40.24
C LYS A 12 15.81 14.59 -39.32
N GLU A 13 16.45 14.09 -38.26
CA GLU A 13 15.82 13.13 -37.34
C GLU A 13 14.56 13.73 -36.69
N PHE A 14 14.62 15.00 -36.27
CA PHE A 14 13.47 15.69 -35.70
C PHE A 14 12.32 15.86 -36.70
N ARG A 15 12.62 16.21 -37.96
CA ARG A 15 11.57 16.33 -39.00
C ARG A 15 10.93 14.98 -39.32
N GLN A 16 11.70 13.90 -39.29
CA GLN A 16 11.23 12.56 -39.62
C GLN A 16 10.44 11.90 -38.48
N HIS A 17 10.80 12.18 -37.22
CA HIS A 17 10.28 11.47 -36.06
C HIS A 17 9.56 12.35 -35.03
N GLY A 18 9.64 13.68 -35.14
CA GLY A 18 9.14 14.63 -34.15
C GLY A 18 7.65 14.51 -33.87
N THR A 19 6.80 14.30 -34.88
CA THR A 19 5.35 14.10 -34.68
C THR A 19 5.05 12.83 -33.89
N THR A 20 5.78 11.75 -34.15
CA THR A 20 5.63 10.49 -33.41
C THR A 20 6.12 10.65 -31.96
N MET A 21 7.25 11.33 -31.77
CA MET A 21 7.78 11.63 -30.43
C MET A 21 6.80 12.48 -29.62
N LEU A 22 6.18 13.50 -30.24
CA LEU A 22 5.16 14.33 -29.60
C LEU A 22 3.91 13.52 -29.21
N LEU A 23 3.42 12.65 -30.10
CA LEU A 23 2.27 11.80 -29.79
C LEU A 23 2.55 10.88 -28.60
N VAL A 24 3.73 10.23 -28.59
CA VAL A 24 4.15 9.37 -27.46
C VAL A 24 4.25 10.17 -26.18
N LEU A 25 4.84 11.38 -26.23
CA LEU A 25 4.91 12.27 -25.08
C LEU A 25 3.52 12.56 -24.50
N VAL A 26 2.56 12.95 -25.34
CA VAL A 26 1.19 13.27 -24.89
C VAL A 26 0.51 12.04 -24.26
N LEU A 27 0.58 10.87 -24.91
CA LEU A 27 -0.03 9.65 -24.38
C LEU A 27 0.58 9.22 -23.04
N VAL A 28 1.91 9.32 -22.91
CA VAL A 28 2.62 9.00 -21.66
C VAL A 28 2.23 9.99 -20.55
N GLN A 29 2.06 11.29 -20.86
CA GLN A 29 1.60 12.26 -19.86
C GLN A 29 0.15 12.02 -19.43
N ILE A 30 -0.74 11.63 -20.35
CA ILE A 30 -2.13 11.26 -19.99
C ILE A 30 -2.11 10.07 -19.03
N LEU A 31 -1.34 9.03 -19.33
CA LEU A 31 -1.19 7.87 -18.46
C LEU A 31 -0.62 8.26 -17.08
N ALA A 32 0.42 9.10 -17.05
CA ALA A 32 1.00 9.60 -15.81
C ALA A 32 -0.02 10.37 -14.96
N GLY A 33 -0.81 11.24 -15.59
CA GLY A 33 -1.85 12.03 -14.93
C GLY A 33 -2.95 11.15 -14.36
N LEU A 34 -3.36 10.11 -15.08
CA LEU A 34 -4.30 9.11 -14.59
C LEU A 34 -3.74 8.36 -13.36
N LEU A 35 -2.50 7.87 -13.41
CA LEU A 35 -1.87 7.19 -12.28
C LEU A 35 -1.77 8.07 -11.04
N LEU A 36 -1.42 9.35 -11.21
CA LEU A 36 -1.36 10.30 -10.11
C LEU A 36 -2.76 10.58 -9.54
N TRP A 37 -3.76 10.79 -10.39
CA TRP A 37 -5.14 11.00 -9.97
C TRP A 37 -5.70 9.80 -9.19
N MET A 38 -5.41 8.57 -9.64
CA MET A 38 -5.77 7.35 -8.93
C MET A 38 -5.15 7.31 -7.53
N SER A 39 -3.86 7.64 -7.42
CA SER A 39 -3.15 7.68 -6.14
C SER A 39 -3.70 8.70 -5.16
N ILE A 40 -3.99 9.91 -5.64
CA ILE A 40 -4.58 10.97 -4.82
C ILE A 40 -6.00 10.58 -4.36
N SER A 41 -6.75 9.87 -5.20
CA SER A 41 -8.12 9.44 -4.90
C SER A 41 -8.15 8.30 -3.88
N ASN A 42 -7.18 7.39 -3.95
CA ASN A 42 -7.05 6.23 -3.07
C ASN A 42 -6.16 6.52 -1.85
N ARG A 43 -6.41 7.62 -1.11
CA ARG A 43 -5.61 8.11 0.04
C ARG A 43 -5.28 7.10 1.15
N ALA A 44 -5.72 5.87 1.03
CA ALA A 44 -5.60 4.84 2.05
C ALA A 44 -4.16 4.43 2.36
N ARG A 45 -3.19 4.43 1.44
CA ARG A 45 -1.83 3.93 1.74
C ARG A 45 -0.73 4.54 0.86
N GLY A 46 0.29 5.12 1.49
CA GLY A 46 1.60 5.37 0.87
C GLY A 46 1.87 6.79 0.37
N SER A 47 3.09 7.01 -0.10
CA SER A 47 3.54 8.28 -0.68
C SER A 47 2.99 8.47 -2.09
N HIS A 48 2.73 9.72 -2.50
CA HIS A 48 2.35 10.02 -3.87
C HIS A 48 3.42 9.58 -4.89
N TRP A 49 4.67 9.34 -4.46
CA TRP A 49 5.77 8.91 -5.32
C TRP A 49 5.76 7.41 -5.66
N GLN A 50 4.94 6.59 -5.00
CA GLN A 50 4.88 5.15 -5.26
C GLN A 50 4.35 4.82 -6.67
N PRO A 51 3.26 5.43 -7.17
CA PRO A 51 2.86 5.30 -8.58
C PRO A 51 3.90 5.83 -9.58
N PHE A 52 4.71 6.82 -9.20
CA PHE A 52 5.81 7.28 -10.04
C PHE A 52 6.86 6.18 -10.25
N GLN A 53 7.08 5.31 -9.27
CA GLN A 53 7.95 4.14 -9.43
C GLN A 53 7.38 3.15 -10.46
N VAL A 54 6.07 2.88 -10.44
CA VAL A 54 5.41 2.04 -11.46
C VAL A 54 5.56 2.67 -12.85
N PHE A 55 5.33 3.98 -12.93
CA PHE A 55 5.52 4.75 -14.16
C PHE A 55 6.98 4.66 -14.67
N LEU A 56 7.97 4.75 -13.79
CA LEU A 56 9.39 4.62 -14.15
C LEU A 56 9.75 3.27 -14.70
N VAL A 57 9.11 2.17 -14.28
CA VAL A 57 9.40 0.83 -14.81
C VAL A 57 8.76 0.64 -16.18
N VAL A 58 7.50 1.07 -16.34
CA VAL A 58 6.70 0.82 -17.56
C VAL A 58 7.11 1.74 -18.71
N THR A 59 7.39 3.02 -18.42
CA THR A 59 7.66 4.03 -19.46
C THR A 59 8.92 3.75 -20.28
N PRO A 60 10.08 3.43 -19.70
CA PRO A 60 11.29 3.16 -20.48
C PRO A 60 11.14 1.92 -21.36
N LEU A 61 10.44 0.89 -20.88
CA LEU A 61 10.16 -0.31 -21.66
C LEU A 61 9.35 0.04 -22.90
N THR A 62 8.23 0.75 -22.74
CA THR A 62 7.31 1.06 -23.85
C THR A 62 7.89 2.12 -24.81
N VAL A 63 8.37 3.25 -24.27
CA VAL A 63 8.89 4.37 -25.05
C VAL A 63 10.16 3.98 -25.78
N THR A 64 11.10 3.29 -25.13
CA THR A 64 12.36 2.94 -25.79
C THR A 64 12.17 1.85 -26.85
N LEU A 65 11.24 0.92 -26.68
CA LEU A 65 10.92 -0.04 -27.74
C LEU A 65 10.42 0.65 -29.01
N LEU A 66 9.61 1.70 -28.86
CA LEU A 66 9.08 2.50 -29.97
C LEU A 66 10.18 3.40 -30.57
N LEU A 67 10.96 4.10 -29.75
CA LEU A 67 12.06 4.94 -30.20
C LEU A 67 13.17 4.13 -30.87
N GLY A 68 13.58 3.00 -30.29
CA GLY A 68 14.55 2.08 -30.86
C GLY A 68 14.08 1.50 -32.20
N HIS A 69 12.78 1.24 -32.35
CA HIS A 69 12.23 0.85 -33.64
C HIS A 69 12.41 1.94 -34.70
N ARG A 70 12.09 3.19 -34.36
CA ARG A 70 12.06 4.32 -35.30
C ARG A 70 13.44 4.90 -35.61
N LEU A 71 14.31 5.01 -34.61
CA LEU A 71 15.64 5.62 -34.76
C LEU A 71 16.68 4.64 -35.33
N VAL A 72 16.53 3.35 -35.03
CA VAL A 72 17.52 2.32 -35.39
C VAL A 72 16.90 1.40 -36.44
N ASN A 73 15.94 0.55 -36.03
CA ASN A 73 15.50 -0.58 -36.84
C ASN A 73 14.89 -0.20 -38.20
N SER A 74 14.08 0.86 -38.26
CA SER A 74 13.46 1.27 -39.54
C SER A 74 14.46 1.72 -40.59
N GLU A 75 15.62 2.26 -40.19
CA GLU A 75 16.65 2.63 -41.17
C GLU A 75 17.37 1.41 -41.74
N PHE A 76 17.67 0.40 -40.91
CA PHE A 76 18.24 -0.86 -41.38
C PHE A 76 17.25 -1.62 -42.28
N THR A 77 15.96 -1.60 -41.94
CA THR A 77 14.91 -2.26 -42.73
C THR A 77 14.69 -1.56 -44.07
N ALA A 78 14.73 -0.23 -44.11
CA ALA A 78 14.56 0.57 -45.32
C ALA A 78 15.82 0.66 -46.20
N LYS A 79 16.94 0.05 -45.78
CA LYS A 79 18.26 0.13 -46.44
C LYS A 79 18.78 1.57 -46.63
N THR A 80 18.24 2.55 -45.92
CA THR A 80 18.67 3.96 -46.00
C THR A 80 20.05 4.19 -45.40
N GLN A 81 20.59 3.21 -44.67
CA GLN A 81 21.97 3.25 -44.17
C GLN A 81 23.00 3.36 -45.29
N LEU A 82 22.81 2.71 -46.45
CA LEU A 82 23.74 2.81 -47.59
C LEU A 82 23.88 4.25 -48.09
N PHE A 83 22.82 5.04 -47.98
CA PHE A 83 22.85 6.47 -48.28
C PHE A 83 23.61 7.26 -47.21
N LEU A 84 23.42 6.95 -45.93
CA LEU A 84 24.16 7.58 -44.83
C LEU A 84 25.65 7.23 -44.85
N GLU A 85 26.01 6.04 -45.33
CA GLU A 85 27.39 5.60 -45.52
C GLU A 85 28.10 6.35 -46.65
N SER A 86 27.35 6.88 -47.62
CA SER A 86 27.89 7.72 -48.70
C SER A 86 28.16 9.17 -48.26
N LEU A 87 27.64 9.58 -47.10
CA LEU A 87 27.89 10.92 -46.55
C LEU A 87 29.25 10.96 -45.83
N PRO A 88 30.00 12.08 -45.90
CA PRO A 88 31.28 12.25 -45.22
C PRO A 88 31.09 12.53 -43.71
N VAL A 89 30.37 11.64 -43.02
CA VAL A 89 30.05 11.76 -41.59
C VAL A 89 30.57 10.53 -40.84
N HIS A 90 31.26 10.76 -39.72
CA HIS A 90 31.80 9.67 -38.91
C HIS A 90 30.68 8.84 -38.26
N ARG A 91 30.77 7.50 -38.33
CA ARG A 91 29.72 6.58 -37.79
C ARG A 91 29.49 6.73 -36.29
N LEU A 92 30.55 6.99 -35.52
CA LEU A 92 30.42 7.31 -34.08
C LEU A 92 29.47 8.50 -33.85
N SER A 93 29.53 9.52 -34.72
CA SER A 93 28.67 10.70 -34.58
C SER A 93 27.21 10.36 -34.86
N ILE A 94 26.94 9.49 -35.84
CA ILE A 94 25.57 9.01 -36.13
C ILE A 94 25.03 8.21 -34.93
N PHE A 95 25.84 7.31 -34.37
CA PHE A 95 25.49 6.55 -33.17
C PHE A 95 25.14 7.49 -32.01
N TRP A 96 26.03 8.42 -31.67
CA TRP A 96 25.84 9.33 -30.54
C TRP A 96 24.64 10.25 -30.73
N VAL A 97 24.40 10.79 -31.94
CA VAL A 97 23.22 11.61 -32.20
C VAL A 97 21.94 10.82 -31.95
N LYS A 98 21.85 9.59 -32.44
CA LYS A 98 20.66 8.75 -32.24
C LYS A 98 20.47 8.35 -30.80
N TRP A 99 21.55 7.94 -30.13
CA TRP A 99 21.51 7.57 -28.73
C TRP A 99 21.06 8.75 -27.87
N LEU A 100 21.69 9.92 -28.05
CA LEU A 100 21.34 11.15 -27.31
C LEU A 100 19.92 11.62 -27.62
N LEU A 101 19.50 11.59 -28.88
CA LEU A 101 18.15 12.03 -29.26
C LEU A 101 17.08 11.14 -28.61
N GLY A 102 17.24 9.83 -28.66
CA GLY A 102 16.28 8.92 -28.04
C GLY A 102 16.29 8.99 -26.51
N PHE A 103 17.47 9.13 -25.88
CA PHE A 103 17.57 9.33 -24.43
C PHE A 103 16.94 10.65 -24.00
N THR A 104 17.15 11.74 -24.77
CA THR A 104 16.54 13.05 -24.51
C THR A 104 15.02 12.99 -24.67
N ALA A 105 14.51 12.28 -25.67
CA ALA A 105 13.07 12.06 -25.84
C ALA A 105 12.47 11.27 -24.66
N LEU A 106 13.18 10.26 -24.16
CA LEU A 106 12.77 9.54 -22.95
C LEU A 106 12.76 10.45 -21.72
N LEU A 107 13.81 11.24 -21.51
CA LEU A 107 13.85 12.23 -20.41
C LEU A 107 12.73 13.26 -20.53
N ALA A 108 12.42 13.72 -21.74
CA ALA A 108 11.31 14.63 -21.98
C ALA A 108 9.94 14.02 -21.62
N THR A 109 9.81 12.68 -21.57
CA THR A 109 8.60 12.01 -21.07
C THR A 109 8.59 11.84 -19.56
N VAL A 110 9.74 11.63 -18.91
CA VAL A 110 9.78 11.36 -17.47
C VAL A 110 9.88 12.64 -16.64
N ALA A 111 10.63 13.65 -17.11
CA ALA A 111 10.84 14.88 -16.36
C ALA A 111 9.54 15.68 -16.09
N PRO A 112 8.62 15.87 -17.05
CA PRO A 112 7.34 16.54 -16.76
C PRO A 112 6.50 15.76 -15.76
N THR A 113 6.52 14.42 -15.85
CA THR A 113 5.84 13.57 -14.88
C THR A 113 6.45 13.74 -13.48
N PHE A 114 7.77 13.70 -13.35
CA PHE A 114 8.44 13.96 -12.08
C PHE A 114 8.04 15.33 -11.49
N LEU A 115 7.98 16.37 -12.33
CA LEU A 115 7.53 17.72 -11.92
C LEU A 115 6.05 17.73 -11.50
N MET A 116 5.20 16.97 -12.17
CA MET A 116 3.78 16.84 -11.82
C MET A 116 3.58 16.18 -10.45
N TYR A 117 4.36 15.14 -10.13
CA TYR A 117 4.35 14.50 -8.81
C TYR A 117 4.92 15.42 -7.72
N LEU A 118 5.96 16.19 -8.05
CA LEU A 118 6.48 17.24 -7.17
C LEU A 118 5.43 18.31 -6.85
N TRP A 119 4.71 18.75 -7.89
CA TRP A 119 3.62 19.71 -7.74
C TRP A 119 2.48 19.15 -6.88
N ALA A 120 2.09 17.89 -7.08
CA ALA A 120 1.08 17.23 -6.26
C ALA A 120 1.53 17.14 -4.79
N THR A 121 2.77 16.72 -4.54
CA THR A 121 3.35 16.67 -3.18
C THR A 121 3.23 18.04 -2.49
N TRP A 122 3.54 19.12 -3.20
CA TRP A 122 3.47 20.48 -2.67
C TRP A 122 2.03 20.91 -2.34
N ILE A 123 1.05 20.59 -3.20
CA ILE A 123 -0.36 20.94 -2.98
C ILE A 123 -0.98 20.14 -1.84
N TYR A 124 -0.71 18.83 -1.79
CA TYR A 124 -1.31 17.92 -0.81
C TYR A 124 -0.55 17.88 0.52
N GLY A 125 0.55 18.64 0.64
CA GLY A 125 1.24 18.85 1.91
C GLY A 125 2.06 17.66 2.40
N GLU A 126 2.51 16.78 1.50
CA GLU A 126 3.39 15.67 1.87
C GLU A 126 4.77 16.22 2.27
N ALA A 127 5.20 15.96 3.51
CA ALA A 127 6.44 16.50 4.06
C ALA A 127 7.68 15.95 3.31
N MET A 128 8.36 16.82 2.57
CA MET A 128 9.57 16.46 1.82
C MET A 128 10.83 16.67 2.63
N GLN A 129 11.66 15.63 2.72
CA GLN A 129 12.99 15.75 3.32
C GLN A 129 14.02 16.31 2.33
N GLU A 130 15.01 17.03 2.88
CA GLU A 130 16.20 17.53 2.21
C GLU A 130 17.09 16.37 1.72
N GLY A 131 16.71 15.70 0.65
CA GLY A 131 17.47 14.57 0.07
C GLY A 131 16.62 13.57 -0.70
N LEU A 132 15.33 13.46 -0.36
CA LEU A 132 14.41 12.53 -1.01
C LEU A 132 14.33 12.80 -2.52
N LEU A 133 14.12 14.06 -2.88
CA LEU A 133 13.92 14.49 -4.26
C LEU A 133 15.18 14.25 -5.12
N SER A 134 16.37 14.48 -4.56
CA SER A 134 17.63 14.19 -5.24
C SER A 134 17.88 12.69 -5.35
N ILE A 135 17.57 11.90 -4.33
CA ILE A 135 17.69 10.44 -4.37
C ILE A 135 16.75 9.85 -5.43
N ILE A 136 15.47 10.23 -5.42
CA ILE A 136 14.50 9.79 -6.44
C ILE A 136 14.98 10.22 -7.82
N ALA A 137 15.41 11.47 -8.00
CA ALA A 137 15.90 11.95 -9.30
C ALA A 137 17.12 11.18 -9.80
N VAL A 138 18.11 10.92 -8.94
CA VAL A 138 19.32 10.16 -9.29
C VAL A 138 19.00 8.69 -9.59
N ARG A 139 18.20 8.04 -8.74
CA ARG A 139 17.73 6.66 -8.97
C ARG A 139 16.98 6.55 -10.30
N SER A 140 16.06 7.47 -10.55
CA SER A 140 15.29 7.57 -11.79
C SER A 140 16.23 7.73 -12.99
N LEU A 141 17.12 8.73 -12.97
CA LEU A 141 18.00 9.02 -14.09
C LEU A 141 18.93 7.84 -14.44
N VAL A 142 19.53 7.21 -13.43
CA VAL A 142 20.41 6.06 -13.62
C VAL A 142 19.64 4.84 -14.10
N PHE A 143 18.44 4.59 -13.56
CA PHE A 143 17.56 3.54 -14.05
C PHE A 143 17.16 3.75 -15.52
N LEU A 144 16.76 4.98 -15.88
CA LEU A 144 16.44 5.35 -17.27
C LEU A 144 17.63 5.13 -18.20
N TYR A 145 18.84 5.53 -17.77
CA TYR A 145 20.06 5.32 -18.55
C TYR A 145 20.33 3.82 -18.79
N PHE A 146 20.23 3.01 -17.74
CA PHE A 146 20.38 1.56 -17.82
C PHE A 146 19.33 0.94 -18.77
N ALA A 147 18.05 1.19 -18.52
CA ALA A 147 16.94 0.62 -19.28
C ALA A 147 16.99 1.05 -20.76
N TYR A 148 17.28 2.34 -21.00
CA TYR A 148 17.43 2.85 -22.36
C TYR A 148 18.60 2.20 -23.08
N SER A 149 19.77 2.09 -22.44
CA SER A 149 20.97 1.51 -23.07
C SER A 149 20.79 0.03 -23.39
N LEU A 150 20.16 -0.73 -22.49
CA LEU A 150 19.76 -2.11 -22.73
C LEU A 150 18.86 -2.21 -23.97
N LEU A 151 17.74 -1.50 -23.98
CA LEU A 151 16.75 -1.58 -25.06
C LEU A 151 17.27 -1.03 -26.39
N TYR A 152 18.14 -0.02 -26.34
CA TYR A 152 18.83 0.52 -27.52
C TYR A 152 19.78 -0.52 -28.12
N ALA A 153 20.52 -1.28 -27.31
CA ALA A 153 21.33 -2.40 -27.80
C ALA A 153 20.46 -3.47 -28.48
N PHE A 154 19.30 -3.79 -27.90
CA PHE A 154 18.32 -4.71 -28.50
C PHE A 154 17.75 -4.23 -29.82
N ALA A 155 17.69 -2.92 -30.07
CA ALA A 155 17.21 -2.37 -31.33
C ALA A 155 18.07 -2.80 -32.54
N PHE A 156 19.36 -3.11 -32.32
CA PHE A 156 20.26 -3.64 -33.35
C PHE A 156 20.07 -5.13 -33.64
N MET A 157 19.33 -5.86 -32.81
CA MET A 157 18.99 -7.27 -33.08
C MET A 157 17.92 -7.43 -34.17
N GLY A 158 17.37 -6.32 -34.68
CA GLY A 158 16.42 -6.31 -35.80
C GLY A 158 15.19 -7.18 -35.52
N ARG A 159 15.09 -8.28 -36.25
CA ARG A 159 13.97 -9.23 -36.20
C ARG A 159 13.89 -10.04 -34.90
N TYR A 160 15.01 -10.25 -34.20
CA TYR A 160 15.05 -11.01 -32.95
C TYR A 160 14.80 -10.16 -31.70
N ARG A 161 14.56 -8.84 -31.85
CA ARG A 161 14.38 -7.92 -30.72
C ARG A 161 13.27 -8.35 -29.75
N ILE A 162 12.09 -8.73 -30.27
CA ILE A 162 10.91 -9.04 -29.45
C ILE A 162 11.13 -10.38 -28.74
N PRO A 163 11.49 -11.47 -29.45
CA PRO A 163 11.84 -12.72 -28.78
C PRO A 163 12.96 -12.57 -27.75
N GLY A 164 14.02 -11.81 -28.07
CA GLY A 164 15.12 -11.58 -27.15
C GLY A 164 14.69 -10.87 -25.86
N PHE A 165 13.81 -9.87 -25.99
CA PHE A 165 13.23 -9.18 -24.83
C PHE A 165 12.43 -10.13 -23.94
N PHE A 166 11.55 -10.95 -24.52
CA PHE A 166 10.79 -11.94 -23.76
C PHE A 166 11.69 -12.99 -23.12
N MET A 167 12.73 -13.45 -23.82
CA MET A 167 13.68 -14.41 -23.25
C MET A 167 14.43 -13.83 -22.05
N ILE A 168 14.86 -12.56 -22.10
CA ILE A 168 15.44 -11.89 -20.93
C ILE A 168 14.41 -11.77 -19.81
N ALA A 169 13.20 -11.29 -20.11
CA ALA A 169 12.16 -11.13 -19.10
C ALA A 169 11.84 -12.46 -18.40
N LEU A 170 11.64 -13.53 -19.18
CA LEU A 170 11.40 -14.88 -18.65
C LEU A 170 12.60 -15.42 -17.87
N SER A 171 13.83 -15.19 -18.35
CA SER A 171 15.05 -15.62 -17.64
C SER A 171 15.21 -14.88 -16.31
N THR A 172 14.97 -13.57 -16.28
CA THR A 172 15.02 -12.75 -15.07
C THR A 172 13.96 -13.21 -14.06
N LEU A 173 12.72 -13.44 -14.52
CA LEU A 173 11.65 -13.98 -13.68
C LEU A 173 12.00 -15.37 -13.13
N PHE A 174 12.53 -16.25 -13.96
CA PHE A 174 12.94 -17.59 -13.57
C PHE A 174 14.11 -17.58 -12.57
N ILE A 175 15.10 -16.72 -12.77
CA ILE A 175 16.23 -16.55 -11.85
C ILE A 175 15.73 -16.02 -10.51
N SER A 176 14.85 -15.02 -10.52
CA SER A 176 14.24 -14.46 -9.30
C SER A 176 13.49 -15.52 -8.52
N SER A 177 12.62 -16.30 -9.17
CA SER A 177 11.84 -17.35 -8.51
C SER A 177 12.68 -18.55 -8.05
N THR A 178 13.71 -18.92 -8.80
CA THR A 178 14.53 -20.10 -8.51
C THR A 178 15.53 -19.85 -7.39
N LEU A 179 16.21 -18.70 -7.42
CA LEU A 179 17.28 -18.36 -6.48
C LEU A 179 16.78 -17.61 -5.23
N ASP A 180 15.46 -17.39 -5.11
CA ASP A 180 14.84 -16.56 -4.06
C ASP A 180 15.52 -15.19 -3.96
N LEU A 181 15.96 -14.68 -5.12
CA LEU A 181 16.57 -13.37 -5.22
C LEU A 181 15.45 -12.37 -5.41
N ASP A 182 15.22 -11.55 -4.39
CA ASP A 182 14.37 -10.38 -4.53
C ASP A 182 15.09 -9.33 -5.38
N LEU A 183 14.83 -9.38 -6.69
CA LEU A 183 15.36 -8.42 -7.66
C LEU A 183 14.86 -7.00 -7.42
N SER A 184 13.80 -6.82 -6.60
CA SER A 184 13.33 -5.51 -6.19
C SER A 184 14.23 -4.87 -5.13
N GLU A 185 15.04 -5.66 -4.42
CA GLU A 185 15.92 -5.15 -3.36
C GLU A 185 17.37 -4.91 -3.81
N LYS A 186 17.83 -5.56 -4.89
CA LYS A 186 19.21 -5.42 -5.38
C LYS A 186 19.34 -5.14 -6.88
N GLY A 187 20.34 -4.33 -7.22
CA GLY A 187 20.79 -4.06 -8.57
C GLY A 187 19.95 -3.02 -9.33
N PRO A 188 19.99 -3.02 -10.67
CA PRO A 188 19.37 -1.95 -11.46
C PRO A 188 17.85 -1.87 -11.25
N ILE A 189 17.19 -3.01 -11.01
CA ILE A 189 15.75 -3.07 -10.79
C ILE A 189 15.40 -2.43 -9.45
N ALA A 190 16.23 -2.61 -8.41
CA ALA A 190 16.03 -1.97 -7.10
C ALA A 190 16.04 -0.44 -7.15
N LEU A 191 16.73 0.16 -8.12
CA LEU A 191 16.69 1.61 -8.28
C LEU A 191 15.26 2.12 -8.56
N ALA A 192 14.37 1.31 -9.14
CA ALA A 192 12.99 1.69 -9.42
C ALA A 192 11.94 0.86 -8.68
N MET A 193 12.22 -0.38 -8.28
CA MET A 193 11.23 -1.33 -7.71
C MET A 193 11.39 -1.59 -6.20
N ASP A 194 12.43 -1.07 -5.55
CA ASP A 194 12.58 -1.17 -4.10
C ASP A 194 11.36 -0.58 -3.40
N SER A 195 10.84 -1.30 -2.40
CA SER A 195 9.72 -0.84 -1.57
C SER A 195 10.02 0.50 -0.89
N ARG A 196 11.31 0.85 -0.71
CA ARG A 196 11.79 2.13 -0.15
C ARG A 196 11.93 3.26 -1.18
N PHE A 197 11.65 3.04 -2.46
CA PHE A 197 11.88 4.02 -3.53
C PHE A 197 11.29 5.39 -3.22
N ALA A 198 10.03 5.41 -2.81
CA ALA A 198 9.29 6.63 -2.49
C ALA A 198 9.63 7.22 -1.10
N PHE A 199 10.46 6.54 -0.30
CA PHE A 199 10.59 6.79 1.13
C PHE A 199 12.04 7.06 1.59
N GLU A 200 13.04 6.61 0.82
CA GLU A 200 14.45 6.74 1.15
C GLU A 200 14.98 8.15 0.88
N ALA A 201 15.44 8.83 1.93
CA ALA A 201 15.93 10.21 1.83
C ALA A 201 17.34 10.41 2.41
N GLU A 202 17.92 9.39 3.05
CA GLU A 202 19.23 9.50 3.70
C GLU A 202 20.29 8.65 3.01
N VAL A 203 19.93 7.43 2.61
CA VAL A 203 20.88 6.47 2.07
C VAL A 203 20.82 6.46 0.55
N TYR A 204 21.90 6.91 -0.09
CA TYR A 204 22.07 6.71 -1.52
C TYR A 204 22.40 5.24 -1.80
N PRO A 205 21.69 4.58 -2.74
CA PRO A 205 21.96 3.18 -3.10
C PRO A 205 23.19 3.09 -4.02
N VAL A 206 24.37 3.44 -3.49
CA VAL A 206 25.61 3.62 -4.28
C VAL A 206 26.00 2.36 -5.04
N ASP A 207 25.82 1.19 -4.46
CA ASP A 207 26.20 -0.08 -5.10
C ASP A 207 25.26 -0.42 -6.26
N ASP A 208 23.96 -0.22 -6.08
CA ASP A 208 22.97 -0.41 -7.15
C ASP A 208 23.16 0.62 -8.28
N LEU A 209 23.48 1.87 -7.93
CA LEU A 209 23.81 2.92 -8.89
C LEU A 209 25.04 2.53 -9.72
N LYS A 210 26.12 2.06 -9.08
CA LYS A 210 27.34 1.59 -9.78
C LYS A 210 27.02 0.41 -10.69
N LEU A 211 26.27 -0.57 -10.21
CA LEU A 211 25.91 -1.76 -10.99
C LEU A 211 25.05 -1.38 -12.21
N ALA A 212 24.06 -0.52 -12.03
CA ALA A 212 23.21 -0.02 -13.12
C ALA A 212 23.98 0.81 -14.15
N LEU A 213 24.86 1.71 -13.70
CA LEU A 213 25.75 2.47 -14.59
C LEU A 213 26.70 1.54 -15.35
N GLY A 214 27.30 0.56 -14.67
CA GLY A 214 28.21 -0.41 -15.28
C GLY A 214 27.53 -1.28 -16.34
N LEU A 215 26.33 -1.80 -16.05
CA LEU A 215 25.55 -2.57 -17.01
C LEU A 215 25.04 -1.68 -18.16
N GLY A 216 24.60 -0.45 -17.87
CA GLY A 216 24.19 0.52 -18.89
C GLY A 216 25.34 0.83 -19.87
N LEU A 217 26.54 1.06 -19.35
CA LEU A 217 27.75 1.27 -20.14
C LEU A 217 28.10 0.03 -20.98
N LEU A 218 28.01 -1.17 -20.40
CA LEU A 218 28.24 -2.42 -21.11
C LEU A 218 27.29 -2.56 -22.31
N PHE A 219 25.99 -2.31 -22.13
CA PHE A 219 25.03 -2.37 -23.23
C PHE A 219 25.24 -1.27 -24.27
N GLN A 220 25.63 -0.07 -23.85
CA GLN A 220 25.99 1.01 -24.76
C GLN A 220 27.21 0.64 -25.62
N VAL A 221 28.25 0.06 -25.02
CA VAL A 221 29.43 -0.46 -25.73
C VAL A 221 29.03 -1.59 -26.68
N LEU A 222 28.18 -2.51 -26.27
CA LEU A 222 27.67 -3.58 -27.13
C LEU A 222 26.92 -3.02 -28.35
N ALA A 223 26.04 -2.03 -28.13
CA ALA A 223 25.32 -1.34 -29.20
C ALA A 223 26.29 -0.63 -30.16
N LEU A 224 27.32 0.02 -29.62
CA LEU A 224 28.36 0.68 -30.40
C LEU A 224 29.13 -0.32 -31.26
N VAL A 225 29.59 -1.43 -30.68
CA VAL A 225 30.29 -2.51 -31.37
C VAL A 225 29.41 -3.08 -32.48
N MET A 226 28.14 -3.36 -32.21
CA MET A 226 27.20 -3.84 -33.24
C MET A 226 26.96 -2.82 -34.36
N SER A 227 26.99 -1.51 -34.05
CA SER A 227 26.85 -0.45 -35.05
C SER A 227 28.08 -0.30 -35.96
N LEU A 228 29.26 -0.68 -35.47
CA LEU A 228 30.54 -0.54 -36.18
C LEU A 228 31.01 -1.84 -36.86
N ALA A 229 30.63 -3.02 -36.33
CA ALA A 229 31.11 -4.31 -36.79
C ALA A 229 30.68 -4.60 -38.25
N ARG A 230 31.66 -4.99 -39.09
CA ARG A 230 31.50 -5.33 -40.52
C ARG A 230 30.61 -4.32 -41.27
N GLU A 231 30.85 -3.04 -41.05
CA GLU A 231 30.11 -1.95 -41.70
C GLU A 231 28.58 -1.98 -41.44
N GLY A 232 28.12 -2.62 -40.36
CA GLY A 232 26.69 -2.80 -40.10
C GLY A 232 26.02 -3.90 -40.94
N SER A 233 26.81 -4.73 -41.63
CA SER A 233 26.37 -5.95 -42.33
C SER A 233 25.58 -6.90 -41.41
N VAL A 234 26.01 -7.01 -40.15
CA VAL A 234 25.33 -7.87 -39.16
C VAL A 234 23.94 -7.31 -38.83
N ALA A 235 23.84 -6.00 -38.55
CA ALA A 235 22.57 -5.36 -38.25
C ALA A 235 21.62 -5.34 -39.46
N THR A 236 22.14 -5.18 -40.68
CA THR A 236 21.34 -5.29 -41.92
C THR A 236 20.84 -6.71 -42.18
N MET A 237 21.66 -7.74 -41.93
CA MET A 237 21.20 -9.14 -42.00
C MET A 237 20.10 -9.43 -40.96
N LEU A 238 20.24 -8.88 -39.75
CA LEU A 238 19.26 -9.04 -38.68
C LEU A 238 17.97 -8.24 -38.92
N ALA A 239 18.00 -7.18 -39.73
CA ALA A 239 16.83 -6.38 -40.07
C ALA A 239 15.92 -7.02 -41.13
N ILE A 240 16.36 -8.09 -41.80
CA ILE A 240 15.54 -8.83 -42.78
C ILE A 240 14.32 -9.45 -42.06
N LYS A 241 13.14 -9.46 -42.71
CA LYS A 241 11.95 -10.11 -42.12
C LYS A 241 12.24 -11.57 -41.79
N MET A 242 11.81 -12.02 -40.61
CA MET A 242 11.87 -13.45 -40.26
C MET A 242 11.07 -14.28 -41.25
N SER A 243 11.69 -15.36 -41.71
CA SER A 243 11.01 -16.43 -42.44
C SER A 243 9.96 -17.12 -41.56
N HIS A 244 8.99 -17.79 -42.18
CA HIS A 244 7.98 -18.54 -41.44
C HIS A 244 8.61 -19.64 -40.56
N ARG A 245 9.69 -20.28 -41.02
CA ARG A 245 10.43 -21.30 -40.26
C ARG A 245 11.08 -20.73 -39.01
N GLU A 246 11.72 -19.56 -39.11
CA GLU A 246 12.31 -18.88 -37.94
C GLU A 246 11.24 -18.46 -36.94
N LYS A 247 10.07 -18.01 -37.40
CA LYS A 247 8.96 -17.65 -36.48
C LYS A 247 8.51 -18.87 -35.69
N ILE A 248 8.26 -20.00 -36.35
CA ILE A 248 7.88 -21.25 -35.69
C ILE A 248 8.96 -21.67 -34.68
N PHE A 249 10.24 -21.62 -35.07
CA PHE A 249 11.35 -21.98 -34.18
C PHE A 249 11.42 -21.11 -32.93
N MET A 250 11.35 -19.78 -33.07
CA MET A 250 11.38 -18.86 -31.93
C MET A 250 10.14 -19.00 -31.06
N SER A 251 8.95 -19.16 -31.64
CA SER A 251 7.73 -19.46 -30.89
C SER A 251 7.84 -20.77 -30.13
N GLY A 252 8.46 -21.81 -30.72
CA GLY A 252 8.72 -23.08 -30.06
C GLY A 252 9.66 -22.94 -28.86
N ILE A 253 10.76 -22.19 -28.98
CA ILE A 253 11.67 -21.90 -27.86
C ILE A 253 10.96 -21.13 -26.75
N LEU A 254 10.20 -20.10 -27.12
CA LEU A 254 9.50 -19.25 -26.17
C LEU A 254 8.44 -20.04 -25.40
N LEU A 255 7.63 -20.83 -26.11
CA LEU A 255 6.62 -21.69 -25.51
C LEU A 255 7.25 -22.79 -24.64
N SER A 256 8.36 -23.37 -25.08
CA SER A 256 9.10 -24.37 -24.28
C SER A 256 9.68 -23.75 -23.00
N THR A 257 10.22 -22.54 -23.08
CA THR A 257 10.71 -21.80 -21.90
C THR A 257 9.57 -21.48 -20.94
N ILE A 258 8.43 -20.98 -21.44
CA ILE A 258 7.24 -20.72 -20.62
C ILE A 258 6.73 -22.01 -19.97
N LEU A 259 6.64 -23.11 -20.73
CA LEU A 259 6.21 -24.40 -20.21
C LEU A 259 7.17 -24.94 -19.15
N LEU A 260 8.49 -24.82 -19.35
CA LEU A 260 9.50 -25.21 -18.36
C LEU A 260 9.38 -24.39 -17.08
N ILE A 261 9.19 -23.07 -17.20
CA ILE A 261 8.96 -22.18 -16.05
C ILE A 261 7.68 -22.58 -15.33
N ALA A 262 6.57 -22.76 -16.04
CA ALA A 262 5.28 -23.14 -15.45
C ALA A 262 5.32 -24.52 -14.78
N LEU A 263 5.99 -25.50 -15.39
CA LEU A 263 6.18 -26.84 -14.82
C LEU A 263 7.09 -26.82 -13.58
N TYR A 264 8.03 -25.88 -13.53
CA TYR A 264 8.90 -25.68 -12.37
C TYR A 264 8.16 -24.96 -11.23
N ASP A 265 7.39 -23.92 -11.56
CA ASP A 265 6.65 -23.10 -10.59
C ASP A 265 5.49 -23.89 -9.96
N ASN A 266 4.75 -24.68 -10.76
CA ASN A 266 3.70 -25.59 -10.26
C ASN A 266 4.23 -26.70 -9.34
N LYS A 267 5.54 -26.87 -9.19
CA LYS A 267 6.14 -27.82 -8.23
C LYS A 267 6.45 -27.21 -6.87
N ARG A 268 6.13 -25.93 -6.63
CA ARG A 268 6.15 -25.33 -5.28
C ARG A 268 4.74 -24.85 -4.89
N PRO A 269 3.75 -25.75 -4.68
CA PRO A 269 2.70 -25.39 -3.73
C PRO A 269 3.42 -24.98 -2.45
N LYS A 270 3.21 -23.74 -1.99
CA LYS A 270 3.70 -23.33 -0.67
C LYS A 270 3.17 -24.37 0.29
N ALA A 271 4.07 -25.11 0.94
CA ALA A 271 3.63 -26.15 1.86
C ALA A 271 2.74 -25.47 2.91
N PRO A 272 1.55 -26.03 3.22
CA PRO A 272 0.73 -25.49 4.28
C PRO A 272 1.59 -25.39 5.55
N TYR A 273 1.48 -24.27 6.27
CA TYR A 273 2.24 -24.09 7.50
C TYR A 273 1.83 -25.19 8.49
N GLU A 274 2.74 -26.11 8.79
CA GLU A 274 2.48 -27.15 9.79
C GLU A 274 2.93 -26.66 11.16
N MET A 275 1.96 -26.32 12.00
CA MET A 275 2.22 -26.04 13.41
C MET A 275 2.31 -27.38 14.15
N SER A 276 3.50 -27.70 14.67
CA SER A 276 3.74 -28.92 15.45
C SER A 276 2.86 -28.96 16.71
N GLU A 277 2.18 -30.08 16.95
CA GLU A 277 1.33 -30.32 18.13
C GLU A 277 0.13 -29.34 18.29
N SER A 278 -0.45 -28.91 17.17
CA SER A 278 -1.65 -28.05 17.18
C SER A 278 -2.95 -28.83 17.37
N MET A 279 -3.89 -28.24 18.13
CA MET A 279 -5.30 -28.62 18.05
C MET A 279 -5.87 -28.12 16.73
N VAL A 280 -6.67 -28.94 16.02
CA VAL A 280 -7.24 -28.58 14.72
C VAL A 280 -8.76 -28.75 14.75
N VAL A 281 -9.47 -27.65 14.47
CA VAL A 281 -10.91 -27.66 14.20
C VAL A 281 -11.09 -27.28 12.74
N GLN A 282 -11.68 -28.18 11.96
CA GLN A 282 -11.88 -28.00 10.53
C GLN A 282 -13.29 -28.41 10.15
N GLY A 283 -13.97 -27.56 9.38
CA GLY A 283 -15.31 -27.80 8.90
C GLY A 283 -15.78 -26.58 8.13
N ASP A 284 -16.71 -26.78 7.19
CA ASP A 284 -17.39 -25.67 6.51
C ASP A 284 -16.42 -24.58 6.03
N GLY A 285 -15.39 -24.97 5.26
CA GLY A 285 -14.45 -24.03 4.63
C GLY A 285 -13.67 -23.12 5.59
N VAL A 286 -13.64 -23.42 6.89
CA VAL A 286 -12.86 -22.73 7.91
C VAL A 286 -11.98 -23.76 8.63
N THR A 287 -10.69 -23.43 8.78
CA THR A 287 -9.73 -24.25 9.51
C THR A 287 -9.07 -23.40 10.59
N ILE A 288 -9.23 -23.79 11.85
CA ILE A 288 -8.58 -23.15 13.00
C ILE A 288 -7.56 -24.12 13.59
N ARG A 289 -6.34 -23.62 13.81
CA ARG A 289 -5.25 -24.38 14.43
C ARG A 289 -4.74 -23.62 15.64
N VAL A 290 -4.88 -24.20 16.84
CA VAL A 290 -4.42 -23.58 18.10
C VAL A 290 -3.16 -24.27 18.59
N GLY A 291 -2.14 -23.46 18.88
CA GLY A 291 -0.82 -23.91 19.35
C GLY A 291 -0.89 -24.64 20.67
N GLN A 292 0.16 -25.40 20.99
CA GLN A 292 0.33 -25.97 22.31
C GLN A 292 0.78 -24.88 23.30
N ASP A 293 0.20 -24.90 24.49
CA ASP A 293 0.64 -24.09 25.63
C ASP A 293 0.67 -25.01 26.87
N PRO A 294 1.81 -25.15 27.56
CA PRO A 294 1.93 -25.98 28.76
C PRO A 294 1.00 -25.59 29.91
N HIS A 295 0.51 -24.34 29.92
CA HIS A 295 -0.34 -23.80 30.98
C HIS A 295 -1.84 -23.96 30.73
N LEU A 296 -2.23 -24.43 29.54
CA LEU A 296 -3.63 -24.59 29.15
C LEU A 296 -4.01 -26.05 29.00
N THR A 297 -5.19 -26.40 29.51
CA THR A 297 -5.76 -27.73 29.30
C THR A 297 -6.15 -27.91 27.85
N GLU A 298 -6.19 -29.16 27.40
CA GLU A 298 -6.67 -29.52 26.06
C GLU A 298 -8.11 -29.04 25.83
N SER A 299 -8.97 -29.13 26.85
CA SER A 299 -10.36 -28.64 26.80
C SER A 299 -10.46 -27.14 26.60
N ALA A 300 -9.59 -26.34 27.23
CA ALA A 300 -9.58 -24.89 27.07
C ALA A 300 -9.14 -24.48 25.66
N ARG A 301 -8.14 -25.18 25.10
CA ARG A 301 -7.71 -24.96 23.70
C ARG A 301 -8.80 -25.37 22.71
N GLN A 302 -9.48 -26.47 22.97
CA GLN A 302 -10.62 -26.92 22.17
C GLN A 302 -11.75 -25.89 22.19
N ALA A 303 -12.11 -25.37 23.38
CA ALA A 303 -13.15 -24.35 23.51
C ALA A 303 -12.83 -23.08 22.71
N LEU A 304 -11.59 -22.56 22.78
CA LEU A 304 -11.16 -21.42 21.97
C LEU A 304 -11.24 -21.70 20.46
N ALA A 305 -10.81 -22.90 20.04
CA ALA A 305 -10.83 -23.31 18.65
C ALA A 305 -12.28 -23.44 18.11
N ASP A 306 -13.17 -24.04 18.90
CA ASP A 306 -14.58 -24.24 18.56
C ASP A 306 -15.33 -22.90 18.52
N GLU A 307 -15.10 -22.02 19.50
CA GLU A 307 -15.69 -20.66 19.52
C GLU A 307 -15.26 -19.86 18.29
N THR A 308 -13.95 -19.84 17.99
CA THR A 308 -13.41 -19.13 16.82
C THR A 308 -13.93 -19.74 15.51
N HIS A 309 -14.02 -21.06 15.43
CA HIS A 309 -14.52 -21.76 14.25
C HIS A 309 -15.99 -21.43 14.00
N ALA A 310 -16.85 -21.55 15.03
CA ALA A 310 -18.28 -21.27 14.93
C ALA A 310 -18.54 -19.82 14.48
N GLU A 311 -17.84 -18.86 15.08
CA GLU A 311 -18.03 -17.44 14.75
C GLU A 311 -17.62 -17.12 13.30
N LEU A 312 -16.53 -17.72 12.83
CA LEU A 312 -16.05 -17.49 11.47
C LEU A 312 -16.85 -18.25 10.40
N VAL A 313 -17.42 -19.41 10.74
CA VAL A 313 -18.40 -20.08 9.88
C VAL A 313 -19.65 -19.21 9.73
N ALA A 314 -20.18 -18.68 10.83
CA ALA A 314 -21.32 -17.76 10.79
C ALA A 314 -21.01 -16.51 9.94
N LEU A 315 -19.83 -15.92 10.12
CA LEU A 315 -19.38 -14.76 9.34
C LEU A 315 -19.28 -15.08 7.84
N ARG A 316 -18.66 -16.22 7.52
CA ARG A 316 -18.52 -16.72 6.15
C ARG A 316 -19.88 -16.89 5.50
N ASP A 317 -20.83 -17.51 6.20
CA ASP A 317 -22.16 -17.78 5.67
C ASP A 317 -22.95 -16.48 5.48
N TYR A 318 -22.90 -15.57 6.45
CA TYR A 318 -23.57 -14.28 6.39
C TYR A 318 -23.07 -13.42 5.22
N LEU A 319 -21.75 -13.29 5.07
CA LEU A 319 -21.14 -12.52 3.98
C LEU A 319 -21.03 -13.32 2.67
N SER A 320 -21.42 -14.59 2.67
CA SER A 320 -21.22 -15.54 1.56
C SER A 320 -19.78 -15.55 1.04
N LEU A 321 -18.83 -15.59 1.97
CA LEU A 321 -17.41 -15.70 1.66
C LEU A 321 -17.10 -17.08 1.09
N GLY A 322 -16.05 -17.15 0.27
CA GLY A 322 -15.42 -18.42 -0.06
C GLY A 322 -14.74 -19.05 1.16
N PRO A 323 -14.00 -20.16 0.97
CA PRO A 323 -13.16 -20.72 2.02
C PRO A 323 -12.23 -19.64 2.60
N LEU A 324 -12.20 -19.56 3.93
CA LEU A 324 -11.31 -18.64 4.64
C LEU A 324 -9.88 -19.20 4.66
N PRO A 325 -8.85 -18.35 4.73
CA PRO A 325 -7.49 -18.83 4.94
C PRO A 325 -7.39 -19.59 6.27
N ASP A 326 -6.54 -20.61 6.34
CA ASP A 326 -6.24 -21.33 7.59
C ASP A 326 -5.77 -20.34 8.66
N ILE A 327 -6.40 -20.37 9.83
CA ILE A 327 -6.08 -19.47 10.94
C ILE A 327 -5.24 -20.21 11.97
N PHE A 328 -4.07 -19.65 12.28
CA PHE A 328 -3.10 -20.23 13.19
C PHE A 328 -3.00 -19.36 14.45
N ILE A 329 -3.57 -19.81 15.55
CA ILE A 329 -3.51 -19.12 16.84
C ILE A 329 -2.31 -19.62 17.62
N THR A 330 -1.31 -18.74 17.79
CA THR A 330 -0.14 -18.97 18.64
C THR A 330 -0.34 -18.26 19.97
N LEU A 331 -0.19 -19.02 21.06
CA LEU A 331 -0.40 -18.53 22.41
C LEU A 331 0.91 -17.99 22.98
N ARG A 332 0.89 -16.73 23.42
CA ARG A 332 2.06 -16.00 23.95
C ARG A 332 1.74 -15.40 25.30
N GLN A 333 2.47 -15.85 26.32
CA GLN A 333 2.29 -15.38 27.70
C GLN A 333 2.88 -13.97 27.94
N ASP A 334 3.76 -13.51 27.04
CA ASP A 334 4.40 -12.20 27.13
C ASP A 334 3.58 -11.05 26.51
N LEU A 335 2.43 -11.36 25.92
CA LEU A 335 1.47 -10.36 25.44
C LEU A 335 0.50 -9.95 26.56
N ASP A 336 0.02 -8.71 26.49
CA ASP A 336 -1.07 -8.26 27.35
C ASP A 336 -2.39 -8.97 26.97
N PRO A 337 -3.32 -9.22 27.92
CA PRO A 337 -4.55 -9.98 27.65
C PRO A 337 -5.44 -9.42 26.54
N ASP A 338 -5.41 -8.11 26.32
CA ASP A 338 -6.19 -7.37 25.30
C ASP A 338 -5.38 -7.05 24.04
N LYS A 339 -4.16 -7.59 23.92
CA LYS A 339 -3.27 -7.35 22.78
C LYS A 339 -3.22 -8.56 21.84
N PHE A 340 -3.56 -8.29 20.58
CA PHE A 340 -3.53 -9.26 19.49
C PHE A 340 -2.55 -8.80 18.41
N GLU A 341 -1.74 -9.73 17.88
CA GLU A 341 -0.78 -9.44 16.82
C GLU A 341 -0.98 -10.36 15.61
N LEU A 342 -0.86 -9.80 14.41
CA LEU A 342 -0.80 -10.57 13.18
C LEU A 342 0.64 -11.07 12.93
N GLY A 343 0.81 -12.37 12.71
CA GLY A 343 2.06 -13.00 12.31
C GLY A 343 2.21 -13.06 10.79
N TYR A 344 3.46 -12.98 10.32
CA TYR A 344 3.81 -13.09 8.90
C TYR A 344 4.41 -14.46 8.58
N LEU A 345 3.90 -15.11 7.54
CA LEU A 345 4.44 -16.35 6.98
C LEU A 345 5.16 -16.05 5.66
N SER A 346 6.49 -16.14 5.63
CA SER A 346 7.28 -15.83 4.43
C SER A 346 7.13 -16.88 3.32
N HIS A 347 6.94 -18.14 3.67
CA HIS A 347 6.95 -19.28 2.73
C HIS A 347 5.71 -20.18 2.80
N ALA A 348 4.69 -19.79 3.56
CA ALA A 348 3.47 -20.57 3.74
C ALA A 348 2.22 -19.68 3.66
N GLU A 349 1.08 -20.28 3.36
CA GLU A 349 -0.22 -19.60 3.37
C GLU A 349 -0.89 -19.77 4.73
N GLY A 350 -1.60 -18.74 5.19
CA GLY A 350 -2.25 -18.75 6.49
C GLY A 350 -2.37 -17.38 7.11
N PHE A 351 -3.31 -17.26 8.05
CA PHE A 351 -3.53 -16.08 8.87
C PHE A 351 -3.07 -16.39 10.30
N VAL A 352 -1.90 -15.87 10.69
CA VAL A 352 -1.32 -16.18 12.01
C VAL A 352 -1.74 -15.13 13.01
N VAL A 353 -2.37 -15.56 14.10
CA VAL A 353 -2.75 -14.74 15.24
C VAL A 353 -1.83 -15.06 16.40
N ARG A 354 -1.32 -14.04 17.06
CA ARG A 354 -0.59 -14.18 18.33
C ARG A 354 -1.38 -13.46 19.41
N MET A 355 -1.67 -14.16 20.50
CA MET A 355 -2.49 -13.64 21.58
C MET A 355 -2.12 -14.29 22.90
N ARG A 356 -2.50 -13.63 24.00
CA ARG A 356 -2.56 -14.27 25.32
C ARG A 356 -3.96 -14.78 25.56
N TYR A 357 -4.09 -16.03 26.00
CA TYR A 357 -5.38 -16.64 26.32
C TYR A 357 -5.41 -17.06 27.78
N GLN A 358 -6.42 -16.57 28.51
CA GLN A 358 -6.66 -16.92 29.90
C GLN A 358 -8.15 -17.25 30.06
N PRO A 359 -8.53 -18.54 30.17
CA PRO A 359 -9.94 -18.96 30.12
C PRO A 359 -10.84 -18.28 31.16
N GLU A 360 -10.30 -17.99 32.35
CA GLU A 360 -11.07 -17.42 33.48
C GLU A 360 -11.44 -15.95 33.28
N THR A 361 -10.67 -15.23 32.47
CA THR A 361 -10.83 -13.78 32.21
C THR A 361 -10.99 -13.51 30.72
N TRP A 362 -11.32 -14.54 29.93
CA TRP A 362 -11.42 -14.43 28.49
C TRP A 362 -12.69 -13.67 28.12
N ASP A 363 -12.50 -12.60 27.36
CA ASP A 363 -13.55 -11.87 26.69
C ASP A 363 -13.29 -12.00 25.19
N SER A 364 -14.22 -12.64 24.48
CA SER A 364 -14.09 -12.87 23.05
C SER A 364 -14.47 -11.65 22.22
N GLU A 365 -15.16 -10.66 22.78
CA GLU A 365 -15.57 -9.47 22.03
C GLU A 365 -14.35 -8.66 21.52
N PRO A 366 -13.36 -8.26 22.35
CA PRO A 366 -12.18 -7.55 21.87
C PRO A 366 -11.40 -8.35 20.81
N PHE A 367 -11.36 -9.68 20.97
CA PHE A 367 -10.69 -10.58 20.05
C PHE A 367 -11.35 -10.58 18.67
N PHE A 368 -12.67 -10.79 18.60
CA PHE A 368 -13.39 -10.78 17.33
C PHE A 368 -13.50 -9.37 16.73
N ALA A 369 -13.58 -8.33 17.57
CA ALA A 369 -13.50 -6.94 17.15
C ALA A 369 -12.17 -6.61 16.47
N TRP A 370 -11.09 -7.31 16.81
CA TRP A 370 -9.81 -7.22 16.13
C TRP A 370 -9.72 -8.16 14.92
N LEU A 371 -10.08 -9.43 15.09
CA LEU A 371 -9.88 -10.50 14.10
C LEU A 371 -10.69 -10.27 12.82
N ILE A 372 -11.96 -9.89 12.94
CA ILE A 372 -12.88 -9.78 11.80
C ILE A 372 -12.41 -8.72 10.79
N PRO A 373 -12.10 -7.47 11.19
CA PRO A 373 -11.55 -6.49 10.26
C PRO A 373 -10.25 -6.94 9.58
N GLU A 374 -9.33 -7.58 10.30
CA GLU A 374 -8.02 -8.01 9.75
C GLU A 374 -8.19 -9.17 8.76
N LEU A 375 -9.10 -10.10 9.05
CA LEU A 375 -9.46 -11.19 8.17
C LEU A 375 -10.14 -10.67 6.90
N LEU A 376 -11.11 -9.77 7.04
CA LEU A 376 -11.77 -9.13 5.90
C LEU A 376 -10.81 -8.23 5.11
N ASP A 377 -9.81 -7.62 5.75
CA ASP A 377 -8.74 -6.89 5.06
C ASP A 377 -7.93 -7.81 4.15
N THR A 378 -7.52 -8.95 4.71
CA THR A 378 -6.74 -9.97 4.00
C THR A 378 -7.55 -10.55 2.84
N TYR A 379 -8.82 -10.89 3.08
CA TYR A 379 -9.72 -11.47 2.09
C TYR A 379 -10.07 -10.47 0.97
N SER A 380 -10.30 -9.21 1.32
CA SER A 380 -10.64 -8.13 0.38
C SER A 380 -9.41 -7.46 -0.25
N GLN A 381 -8.20 -7.92 0.05
CA GLN A 381 -6.95 -7.35 -0.44
C GLN A 381 -6.84 -5.84 -0.20
N THR A 382 -7.08 -5.41 1.03
CA THR A 382 -6.95 -3.99 1.44
C THR A 382 -8.08 -3.05 1.03
N ARG A 383 -9.09 -3.57 0.33
CA ARG A 383 -10.23 -2.80 -0.17
C ARG A 383 -11.13 -2.26 0.94
N VAL A 384 -11.34 -3.03 2.01
CA VAL A 384 -12.19 -2.61 3.14
C VAL A 384 -11.59 -1.46 3.94
N TYR A 385 -10.27 -1.26 3.86
CA TYR A 385 -9.58 -0.14 4.50
C TYR A 385 -9.41 1.08 3.59
N LEU A 386 -10.13 1.14 2.45
CA LEU A 386 -10.30 2.40 1.74
C LEU A 386 -11.08 3.39 2.61
N GLU A 387 -10.58 4.62 2.74
CA GLU A 387 -11.11 5.67 3.63
C GLU A 387 -12.65 5.76 3.64
N ARG A 388 -13.25 5.75 2.45
CA ARG A 388 -14.71 5.90 2.25
C ARG A 388 -15.54 4.70 2.69
N ASN A 389 -14.92 3.53 2.74
CA ASN A 389 -15.56 2.27 3.15
C ASN A 389 -15.26 1.95 4.61
N PHE A 390 -14.34 2.67 5.24
CA PHE A 390 -13.78 2.25 6.52
C PHE A 390 -14.80 2.33 7.67
N TRP A 391 -15.73 3.27 7.59
CA TRP A 391 -16.85 3.35 8.53
C TRP A 391 -17.76 2.12 8.43
N LEU A 392 -17.94 1.55 7.23
CA LEU A 392 -18.82 0.40 7.04
C LEU A 392 -18.24 -0.84 7.70
N ILE A 393 -16.93 -1.09 7.59
CA ILE A 393 -16.30 -2.23 8.28
C ILE A 393 -16.28 -2.04 9.80
N ASP A 394 -16.04 -0.83 10.30
CA ASP A 394 -16.14 -0.53 11.73
C ASP A 394 -17.57 -0.75 12.25
N GLY A 395 -18.57 -0.26 11.52
CA GLY A 395 -19.98 -0.41 11.86
C GLY A 395 -20.47 -1.85 11.75
N PHE A 396 -20.10 -2.56 10.67
CA PHE A 396 -20.38 -3.97 10.48
C PHE A 396 -19.79 -4.80 11.62
N THR A 397 -18.52 -4.58 11.98
CA THR A 397 -17.86 -5.33 13.05
C THR A 397 -18.59 -5.13 14.38
N GLN A 398 -18.92 -3.90 14.75
CA GLN A 398 -19.65 -3.65 15.98
C GLN A 398 -21.08 -4.20 15.93
N TRP A 399 -21.77 -4.11 14.79
CA TRP A 399 -23.09 -4.71 14.61
C TRP A 399 -23.05 -6.24 14.71
N TRP A 400 -22.04 -6.85 14.10
CA TRP A 400 -21.83 -8.30 14.09
C TRP A 400 -21.65 -8.84 15.51
N LEU A 401 -20.86 -8.16 16.34
CA LEU A 401 -20.63 -8.54 17.74
C LEU A 401 -21.88 -8.35 18.61
N LEU A 402 -22.75 -7.40 18.27
CA LEU A 402 -23.96 -7.08 19.03
C LEU A 402 -25.23 -7.75 18.48
N ARG A 403 -25.13 -8.57 17.42
CA ARG A 403 -26.31 -9.11 16.70
C ARG A 403 -27.19 -10.01 17.58
N ASP A 404 -26.56 -10.72 18.51
CA ASP A 404 -27.19 -11.65 19.45
C ASP A 404 -27.18 -11.09 20.88
N GLU A 405 -26.75 -9.84 21.06
CA GLU A 405 -26.64 -9.21 22.38
C GLU A 405 -28.03 -8.86 22.92
N THR A 406 -28.27 -9.27 24.16
CA THR A 406 -29.53 -9.01 24.87
C THR A 406 -29.31 -8.26 26.18
N GLU A 407 -28.06 -8.09 26.62
CA GLU A 407 -27.71 -7.36 27.83
C GLU A 407 -27.94 -5.84 27.64
N PRO A 408 -28.91 -5.24 28.36
CA PRO A 408 -29.24 -3.82 28.18
C PRO A 408 -28.08 -2.89 28.54
N ASP A 409 -27.26 -3.28 29.54
CA ASP A 409 -26.16 -2.49 30.02
C ASP A 409 -25.05 -2.37 28.97
N HIS A 410 -24.78 -3.45 28.23
CA HIS A 410 -23.80 -3.42 27.15
C HIS A 410 -24.25 -2.50 26.01
N LEU A 411 -25.50 -2.62 25.55
CA LEU A 411 -26.06 -1.73 24.54
C LEU A 411 -26.07 -0.26 25.00
N ALA A 412 -26.37 -0.02 26.28
CA ALA A 412 -26.32 1.31 26.88
C ALA A 412 -24.91 1.91 26.82
N ARG A 413 -23.86 1.11 27.10
CA ARG A 413 -22.45 1.54 26.95
C ARG A 413 -22.13 1.93 25.52
N VAL A 414 -22.54 1.12 24.53
CA VAL A 414 -22.28 1.42 23.09
C VAL A 414 -22.99 2.70 22.66
N HIS A 415 -24.24 2.92 23.08
CA HIS A 415 -24.92 4.18 22.85
C HIS A 415 -24.22 5.37 23.53
N LEU A 416 -23.70 5.19 24.74
CA LEU A 416 -22.96 6.23 25.44
C LEU A 416 -21.64 6.57 24.72
N ARG A 417 -20.91 5.57 24.19
CA ARG A 417 -19.72 5.76 23.33
C ARG A 417 -20.07 6.61 22.10
N ALA A 418 -21.13 6.27 21.38
CA ALA A 418 -21.58 7.02 20.21
C ALA A 418 -22.00 8.46 20.57
N ALA A 419 -22.73 8.63 21.67
CA ALA A 419 -23.15 9.94 22.18
C ALA A 419 -21.94 10.81 22.58
N TYR A 420 -20.91 10.24 23.19
CA TYR A 420 -19.67 10.92 23.52
C TYR A 420 -18.97 11.42 22.25
N ALA A 421 -18.80 10.52 21.27
CA ALA A 421 -18.14 10.76 19.99
C ALA A 421 -18.88 11.73 19.05
N SER A 422 -20.19 11.88 19.20
CA SER A 422 -21.06 12.71 18.35
C SER A 422 -20.58 14.15 18.13
N HIS A 423 -19.85 14.76 19.09
CA HIS A 423 -19.38 16.14 18.96
C HIS A 423 -18.41 16.36 17.81
N ALA A 424 -17.73 15.32 17.33
CA ALA A 424 -16.75 15.40 16.25
C ALA A 424 -17.33 14.92 14.90
N PHE A 425 -18.54 14.36 14.87
CA PHE A 425 -19.20 13.94 13.64
C PHE A 425 -19.73 15.17 12.86
N ARG A 426 -19.41 15.25 11.58
CA ARG A 426 -19.73 16.36 10.65
C ARG A 426 -20.41 15.86 9.37
N GLY A 427 -21.10 14.72 9.44
CA GLY A 427 -21.77 14.11 8.30
C GLY A 427 -20.79 13.56 7.27
N GLU A 428 -21.02 13.86 5.98
CA GLU A 428 -20.26 13.28 4.87
C GLU A 428 -18.77 13.58 4.93
N GLU A 429 -18.37 14.76 5.43
CA GLU A 429 -16.96 15.11 5.59
C GLU A 429 -16.24 14.11 6.51
N THR A 430 -16.90 13.71 7.60
CA THR A 430 -16.39 12.71 8.53
C THR A 430 -16.29 11.33 7.87
N LEU A 431 -17.29 10.92 7.09
CA LEU A 431 -17.27 9.63 6.40
C LEU A 431 -16.21 9.57 5.29
N ALA A 432 -15.95 10.69 4.64
CA ALA A 432 -14.86 10.81 3.67
C ALA A 432 -13.47 10.85 4.31
N ARG A 433 -13.37 11.02 5.64
CA ARG A 433 -12.14 11.12 6.43
C ARG A 433 -12.19 10.26 7.70
N TRP A 434 -12.74 9.05 7.57
CA TRP A 434 -13.00 8.17 8.70
C TRP A 434 -11.75 7.78 9.51
N ILE A 435 -10.59 7.61 8.87
CA ILE A 435 -9.32 7.34 9.58
C ILE A 435 -8.99 8.52 10.50
N SER A 436 -9.11 9.75 10.00
CA SER A 436 -8.86 10.95 10.82
C SER A 436 -9.81 11.03 12.01
N PHE A 437 -11.09 10.69 11.80
CA PHE A 437 -12.10 10.64 12.85
C PHE A 437 -11.76 9.59 13.92
N ARG A 438 -11.36 8.39 13.49
CA ARG A 438 -10.91 7.30 14.36
C ARG A 438 -9.64 7.68 15.13
N GLU A 439 -8.71 8.37 14.49
CA GLU A 439 -7.50 8.89 15.15
C GLU A 439 -7.81 9.97 16.19
N GLN A 440 -8.86 10.75 15.99
CA GLN A 440 -9.28 11.78 16.93
C GLN A 440 -9.95 11.19 18.18
N LEU A 441 -10.77 10.14 18.03
CA LEU A 441 -11.64 9.66 19.11
C LEU A 441 -11.27 8.29 19.69
N GLY A 442 -10.48 7.51 18.96
CA GLY A 442 -10.18 6.11 19.28
C GLY A 442 -11.09 5.15 18.51
N THR A 443 -10.63 3.90 18.40
CA THR A 443 -11.28 2.84 17.62
C THR A 443 -12.70 2.55 18.14
N ASP A 444 -12.87 2.39 19.45
CA ASP A 444 -14.15 1.96 20.02
C ASP A 444 -15.23 3.04 19.90
N MET A 445 -14.83 4.31 20.03
CA MET A 445 -15.70 5.46 19.82
C MET A 445 -16.14 5.59 18.36
N ALA A 446 -15.21 5.44 17.43
CA ALA A 446 -15.51 5.46 16.00
C ALA A 446 -16.45 4.30 15.62
N ARG A 447 -16.18 3.08 16.09
CA ARG A 447 -17.04 1.91 15.88
C ARG A 447 -18.44 2.11 16.42
N ALA A 448 -18.58 2.66 17.62
CA ALA A 448 -19.90 2.96 18.18
C ALA A 448 -20.68 3.98 17.32
N VAL A 449 -19.99 4.99 16.77
CA VAL A 449 -20.63 5.94 15.84
C VAL A 449 -21.03 5.25 14.55
N ALA A 450 -20.13 4.47 13.92
CA ALA A 450 -20.43 3.70 12.72
C ALA A 450 -21.57 2.69 12.91
N TRP A 451 -21.63 2.06 14.09
CA TRP A 451 -22.72 1.19 14.46
C TRP A 451 -24.06 1.91 14.43
N VAL A 452 -24.16 3.15 14.95
CA VAL A 452 -25.39 3.95 14.81
C VAL A 452 -25.75 4.17 13.34
N GLY A 453 -24.77 4.37 12.45
CA GLY A 453 -25.02 4.48 11.01
C GLY A 453 -25.56 3.18 10.39
N VAL A 454 -25.04 2.04 10.83
CA VAL A 454 -25.57 0.71 10.43
C VAL A 454 -26.97 0.47 10.99
N GLN A 455 -27.25 0.89 12.23
CA GLN A 455 -28.59 0.83 12.82
C GLN A 455 -29.57 1.70 12.03
N GLU A 456 -29.16 2.91 11.62
CA GLU A 456 -29.99 3.77 10.76
C GLU A 456 -30.32 3.10 9.41
N LEU A 457 -29.36 2.38 8.83
CA LEU A 457 -29.64 1.57 7.64
C LEU A 457 -30.62 0.44 7.96
N LEU A 458 -30.40 -0.30 9.04
CA LEU A 458 -31.26 -1.44 9.41
C LEU A 458 -32.70 -1.01 9.72
N ASP A 459 -32.88 0.14 10.37
CA ASP A 459 -34.21 0.68 10.72
C ASP A 459 -35.02 1.10 9.46
N HIS A 460 -34.35 1.33 8.33
CA HIS A 460 -34.95 1.83 7.10
C HIS A 460 -34.75 0.90 5.89
N SER A 461 -34.25 -0.32 6.11
CA SER A 461 -34.03 -1.29 5.05
C SER A 461 -34.38 -2.71 5.52
N ASP A 462 -34.67 -3.58 4.56
CA ASP A 462 -34.83 -4.99 4.88
C ASP A 462 -33.47 -5.59 5.34
N PRO A 463 -33.45 -6.46 6.37
CA PRO A 463 -32.20 -7.09 6.80
C PRO A 463 -31.44 -7.81 5.69
N GLY A 464 -32.14 -8.40 4.70
CA GLY A 464 -31.55 -9.02 3.52
C GLY A 464 -30.92 -8.00 2.56
N ALA A 465 -31.49 -6.80 2.45
CA ALA A 465 -30.91 -5.70 1.69
C ALA A 465 -29.61 -5.19 2.32
N LEU A 466 -29.58 -5.01 3.65
CA LEU A 466 -28.36 -4.64 4.36
C LEU A 466 -27.28 -5.73 4.25
N GLN A 467 -27.67 -7.01 4.37
CA GLN A 467 -26.76 -8.14 4.13
C GLN A 467 -26.16 -8.09 2.71
N ALA A 468 -26.96 -7.72 1.69
CA ALA A 468 -26.47 -7.56 0.33
C ALA A 468 -25.42 -6.45 0.21
N VAL A 469 -25.62 -5.31 0.88
CA VAL A 469 -24.60 -4.23 0.96
C VAL A 469 -23.31 -4.74 1.59
N PHE A 470 -23.39 -5.44 2.73
CA PHE A 470 -22.22 -6.00 3.39
C PHE A 470 -21.51 -7.06 2.52
N ARG A 471 -22.28 -7.93 1.86
CA ARG A 471 -21.73 -8.93 0.93
C ARG A 471 -21.00 -8.26 -0.24
N GLU A 472 -21.57 -7.21 -0.82
CA GLU A 472 -20.95 -6.48 -1.94
C GLU A 472 -19.61 -5.85 -1.52
N LYS A 473 -19.63 -5.12 -0.40
CA LYS A 473 -18.49 -4.29 0.03
C LYS A 473 -17.45 -5.02 0.86
N LEU A 474 -17.86 -5.98 1.68
CA LEU A 474 -16.96 -6.72 2.58
C LEU A 474 -16.69 -8.15 2.07
N GLY A 475 -17.67 -8.78 1.41
CA GLY A 475 -17.63 -10.21 1.10
C GLY A 475 -17.12 -10.61 -0.28
N ARG A 476 -16.99 -9.69 -1.23
CA ARG A 476 -16.45 -9.98 -2.57
C ARG A 476 -14.95 -9.71 -2.63
N PRO A 477 -14.10 -10.70 -2.92
CA PRO A 477 -12.69 -10.43 -3.17
C PRO A 477 -12.59 -9.65 -4.49
N PRO A 478 -11.87 -8.50 -4.52
CA PRO A 478 -11.64 -7.80 -5.76
C PRO A 478 -10.85 -8.66 -6.75
N GLU A 479 -11.00 -8.39 -8.05
CA GLU A 479 -10.08 -8.93 -9.04
C GLU A 479 -8.65 -8.44 -8.71
N ARG A 480 -7.64 -9.30 -8.86
CA ARG A 480 -6.23 -8.98 -8.52
C ARG A 480 -5.54 -8.00 -9.49
N ASP A 481 -6.32 -7.22 -10.24
CA ASP A 481 -5.82 -6.33 -11.27
C ASP A 481 -6.49 -4.96 -11.25
N PHE A 482 -6.12 -4.12 -12.21
CA PHE A 482 -6.60 -2.73 -12.31
C PHE A 482 -8.13 -2.62 -12.46
N ARG A 483 -8.84 -3.69 -12.83
CA ARG A 483 -10.31 -3.68 -12.95
C ARG A 483 -10.98 -3.49 -11.60
N ALA A 484 -10.40 -4.00 -10.52
CA ALA A 484 -10.90 -3.75 -9.16
C ALA A 484 -10.94 -2.27 -8.81
N PHE A 485 -9.96 -1.50 -9.29
CA PHE A 485 -9.96 -0.05 -9.10
C PHE A 485 -11.13 0.62 -9.85
N PHE A 486 -11.32 0.30 -11.13
CA PHE A 486 -12.44 0.84 -11.90
C PHE A 486 -13.79 0.42 -11.33
N HIS A 487 -13.88 -0.80 -10.80
CA HIS A 487 -15.07 -1.27 -10.10
C HIS A 487 -15.40 -0.40 -8.88
N GLU A 488 -14.43 -0.07 -8.02
CA GLU A 488 -14.69 0.79 -6.86
C GLU A 488 -15.02 2.24 -7.26
N LEU A 489 -14.44 2.74 -8.34
CA LEU A 489 -14.79 4.07 -8.86
C LEU A 489 -16.23 4.10 -9.42
N ALA A 490 -16.64 3.02 -10.09
CA ALA A 490 -17.96 2.89 -10.69
C ALA A 490 -19.06 2.51 -9.69
N ASN A 491 -18.69 2.04 -8.49
CA ASN A 491 -19.63 1.60 -7.46
C ASN A 491 -19.28 2.29 -6.12
N PRO A 492 -19.44 3.62 -5.99
CA PRO A 492 -19.23 4.30 -4.72
C PRO A 492 -20.20 3.76 -3.65
N ILE A 493 -19.80 3.84 -2.37
CA ILE A 493 -20.59 3.27 -1.26
C ILE A 493 -22.04 3.76 -1.23
N GLY A 494 -22.27 5.04 -1.54
CA GLY A 494 -23.62 5.61 -1.57
C GLY A 494 -24.50 5.00 -2.65
N GLU A 495 -23.96 4.74 -3.85
CA GLU A 495 -24.70 4.05 -4.92
C GLU A 495 -25.00 2.61 -4.55
N VAL A 496 -24.04 1.88 -3.97
CA VAL A 496 -24.27 0.49 -3.52
C VAL A 496 -25.31 0.41 -2.41
N ILE A 497 -25.33 1.36 -1.47
CA ILE A 497 -26.39 1.45 -0.45
C ILE A 497 -27.73 1.70 -1.14
N PHE A 498 -27.82 2.71 -1.99
CA PHE A 498 -29.06 3.05 -2.68
C PHE A 498 -29.61 1.89 -3.53
N GLU A 499 -28.75 1.23 -4.32
CA GLU A 499 -29.14 0.10 -5.18
C GLU A 499 -29.74 -1.08 -4.43
N HIS A 500 -29.23 -1.36 -3.23
CA HIS A 500 -29.69 -2.50 -2.43
C HIS A 500 -30.81 -2.14 -1.45
N THR A 501 -30.77 -0.95 -0.85
CA THR A 501 -31.68 -0.59 0.25
C THR A 501 -32.71 0.48 -0.12
N ASP A 502 -32.64 1.09 -1.31
CA ASP A 502 -33.46 2.25 -1.72
C ASP A 502 -33.34 3.46 -0.78
N VAL A 503 -32.21 3.54 -0.05
CA VAL A 503 -31.92 4.63 0.89
C VAL A 503 -30.92 5.57 0.25
N ASP A 504 -31.31 6.84 0.06
CA ASP A 504 -30.38 7.88 -0.38
C ASP A 504 -29.28 8.09 0.67
N TYR A 505 -28.03 8.21 0.19
CA TYR A 505 -26.86 8.29 1.05
C TYR A 505 -26.81 9.62 1.84
N GLY A 506 -27.19 10.74 1.22
CA GLY A 506 -27.23 12.04 1.90
C GLY A 506 -28.29 12.05 2.99
N ASP A 507 -29.46 11.48 2.70
CA ASP A 507 -30.55 11.34 3.65
C ASP A 507 -30.18 10.41 4.83
N LEU A 508 -29.49 9.30 4.57
CA LEU A 508 -28.94 8.44 5.61
C LEU A 508 -28.02 9.22 6.55
N VAL A 509 -27.07 9.98 5.99
CA VAL A 509 -26.09 10.74 6.77
C VAL A 509 -26.76 11.85 7.59
N ALA A 510 -27.80 12.48 7.04
CA ALA A 510 -28.60 13.47 7.75
C ALA A 510 -29.32 12.85 8.96
N ARG A 511 -30.03 11.72 8.78
CA ARG A 511 -30.71 11.01 9.87
C ARG A 511 -29.73 10.48 10.92
N TRP A 512 -28.60 9.94 10.49
CA TRP A 512 -27.53 9.50 11.39
C TRP A 512 -27.00 10.66 12.25
N SER A 513 -26.75 11.82 11.64
CA SER A 513 -26.34 13.02 12.36
C SER A 513 -27.39 13.45 13.40
N GLU A 514 -28.67 13.40 13.03
CA GLU A 514 -29.78 13.72 13.94
C GLU A 514 -29.86 12.74 15.11
N ARG A 515 -29.76 11.43 14.86
CA ARG A 515 -29.80 10.40 15.92
C ARG A 515 -28.64 10.56 16.89
N LEU A 516 -27.43 10.86 16.40
CA LEU A 516 -26.29 11.14 17.26
C LEU A 516 -26.51 12.39 18.13
N ALA A 517 -27.06 13.47 17.55
CA ALA A 517 -27.38 14.70 18.29
C ALA A 517 -28.46 14.47 19.37
N ARG A 518 -29.48 13.67 19.05
CA ARG A 518 -30.54 13.27 19.99
C ARG A 518 -29.95 12.42 21.12
N SER A 519 -29.17 11.39 20.79
CA SER A 519 -28.53 10.51 21.77
C SER A 519 -27.62 11.27 22.74
N ARG A 520 -26.87 12.26 22.24
CA ARG A 520 -26.07 13.19 23.05
C ARG A 520 -26.91 13.98 24.04
N THR A 521 -28.07 14.48 23.61
CA THR A 521 -28.97 15.27 24.44
C THR A 521 -29.61 14.41 25.53
N GLU A 522 -30.10 13.22 25.17
CA GLU A 522 -30.69 12.26 26.11
C GLU A 522 -29.70 11.79 27.18
N ARG A 523 -28.42 11.69 26.84
CA ARG A 523 -27.35 11.19 27.72
C ARG A 523 -26.47 12.30 28.30
N ALA A 524 -26.92 13.55 28.25
CA ALA A 524 -26.10 14.70 28.67
C ALA A 524 -25.58 14.58 30.11
N GLU A 525 -26.37 14.02 31.02
CA GLU A 525 -25.99 13.79 32.42
C GLU A 525 -24.86 12.76 32.54
N ALA A 526 -24.99 11.59 31.91
CA ALA A 526 -23.94 10.58 31.89
C ALA A 526 -22.68 11.06 31.15
N LEU A 527 -22.83 11.89 30.12
CA LEU A 527 -21.69 12.49 29.41
C LEU A 527 -20.94 13.52 30.28
N ALA A 528 -21.63 14.18 31.22
CA ALA A 528 -21.00 15.17 32.10
C ALA A 528 -20.03 14.52 33.10
N THR A 529 -20.18 13.23 33.38
CA THR A 529 -19.27 12.48 34.27
C THR A 529 -18.04 11.93 33.56
N ILE A 530 -18.01 11.97 32.23
CA ILE A 530 -16.88 11.44 31.44
C ILE A 530 -15.83 12.54 31.28
N PRO A 531 -14.58 12.32 31.70
CA PRO A 531 -13.52 13.32 31.59
C PRO A 531 -13.18 13.59 30.12
N ARG A 532 -12.82 14.83 29.81
CA ARG A 532 -12.21 15.19 28.52
C ARG A 532 -10.70 15.18 28.68
N LEU A 533 -10.03 14.40 27.84
CA LEU A 533 -8.57 14.37 27.81
C LEU A 533 -8.05 15.41 26.85
N GLU A 534 -7.28 16.36 27.37
CA GLU A 534 -6.39 17.18 26.57
C GLU A 534 -4.95 16.93 27.02
N ALA A 535 -4.00 17.03 26.12
CA ALA A 535 -2.60 16.86 26.46
C ALA A 535 -1.72 17.81 25.66
N GLU A 536 -0.53 18.06 26.20
CA GLU A 536 0.50 18.90 25.60
C GLU A 536 1.80 18.14 25.46
N LEU A 537 2.55 18.48 24.42
CA LEU A 537 3.91 18.01 24.21
C LEU A 537 4.85 19.21 24.23
N ASN A 538 5.98 19.04 24.90
CA ASN A 538 7.08 19.99 24.88
C ASN A 538 8.36 19.26 24.44
N ALA A 539 9.09 19.84 23.50
CA ALA A 539 10.36 19.30 23.03
C ALA A 539 11.51 20.06 23.72
N ARG A 540 12.23 19.38 24.62
CA ARG A 540 13.40 19.93 25.30
C ARG A 540 14.66 19.63 24.50
N THR A 541 15.46 20.67 24.23
CA THR A 541 16.73 20.55 23.52
C THR A 541 17.76 19.83 24.37
N LEU A 542 18.26 18.68 23.90
CA LEU A 542 19.40 17.98 24.51
C LEU A 542 20.71 18.30 23.78
N SER A 543 20.65 18.39 22.45
CA SER A 543 21.76 18.81 21.58
C SER A 543 21.20 19.50 20.34
N GLU A 544 22.07 19.99 19.45
CA GLU A 544 21.65 20.53 18.14
C GLU A 544 20.80 19.53 17.33
N LYS A 545 21.11 18.23 17.43
CA LYS A 545 20.49 17.16 16.63
C LYS A 545 19.46 16.32 17.35
N THR A 546 19.35 16.43 18.68
CA THR A 546 18.48 15.59 19.50
C THR A 546 17.62 16.39 20.45
N ARG A 547 16.38 15.91 20.61
CA ARG A 547 15.39 16.42 21.56
C ARG A 547 14.94 15.29 22.48
N ARG A 548 14.52 15.67 23.67
CA ARG A 548 13.72 14.82 24.56
C ARG A 548 12.31 15.39 24.59
N LEU A 549 11.34 14.52 24.35
CA LEU A 549 9.93 14.92 24.36
C LEU A 549 9.38 14.73 25.77
N ALA A 550 8.62 15.70 26.24
CA ALA A 550 7.89 15.63 27.51
C ALA A 550 6.40 15.79 27.23
N ILE A 551 5.56 14.95 27.82
CA ILE A 551 4.09 15.01 27.68
C ILE A 551 3.48 15.40 29.03
N ARG A 552 2.44 16.22 28.98
CA ARG A 552 1.65 16.62 30.14
C ARG A 552 0.17 16.53 29.81
N LEU A 553 -0.60 15.86 30.66
CA LEU A 553 -2.06 15.86 30.60
C LEU A 553 -2.59 17.21 31.10
N ARG A 554 -3.46 17.83 30.30
CA ARG A 554 -4.36 18.91 30.71
C ARG A 554 -5.73 18.29 30.96
N SER A 555 -5.95 17.81 32.18
CA SER A 555 -7.27 17.31 32.59
C SER A 555 -7.89 18.29 33.59
N PRO A 556 -9.24 18.36 33.69
CA PRO A 556 -9.88 18.99 34.85
C PRO A 556 -9.42 18.34 36.17
N ASP A 557 -9.43 19.13 37.24
CA ASP A 557 -8.78 18.87 38.54
C ASP A 557 -9.30 17.65 39.35
N ASP A 558 -10.17 16.81 38.77
CA ASP A 558 -10.97 15.80 39.49
C ASP A 558 -10.55 14.33 39.23
N LEU A 559 -9.41 14.06 38.59
CA LEU A 559 -8.92 12.68 38.43
C LEU A 559 -8.44 12.12 39.78
N SER A 560 -8.99 10.96 40.18
CA SER A 560 -8.53 10.24 41.37
C SER A 560 -7.01 9.96 41.28
N PRO A 561 -6.24 10.10 42.37
CA PRO A 561 -4.81 9.77 42.40
C PRO A 561 -4.50 8.31 42.01
N GLU A 562 -5.46 7.41 42.16
CA GLU A 562 -5.32 5.98 41.81
C GLU A 562 -5.52 5.71 40.32
N THR A 563 -6.10 6.66 39.59
CA THR A 563 -6.36 6.53 38.16
C THR A 563 -5.06 6.35 37.39
N ARG A 564 -5.00 5.31 36.54
CA ARG A 564 -3.88 5.06 35.64
C ARG A 564 -4.16 5.64 34.26
N VAL A 565 -3.22 6.45 33.79
CA VAL A 565 -3.24 7.08 32.47
C VAL A 565 -2.19 6.40 31.60
N GLN A 566 -2.57 6.07 30.37
CA GLN A 566 -1.68 5.45 29.39
C GLN A 566 -1.18 6.50 28.40
N LEU A 567 0.13 6.67 28.35
CA LEU A 567 0.81 7.46 27.34
C LEU A 567 1.11 6.57 26.14
N ARG A 568 0.52 6.90 25.00
CA ARG A 568 0.63 6.11 23.78
C ARG A 568 1.40 6.88 22.74
N TYR A 569 2.45 6.28 22.19
CA TYR A 569 3.27 6.96 21.20
C TYR A 569 3.96 5.99 20.24
N LEU A 570 4.27 6.49 19.05
CA LEU A 570 5.08 5.77 18.07
C LEU A 570 5.89 6.75 17.23
N ARG A 571 7.04 6.26 16.79
CA ARG A 571 7.77 6.90 15.70
C ARG A 571 7.00 6.62 14.42
N LEU A 572 6.55 7.66 13.76
CA LEU A 572 5.89 7.50 12.48
C LEU A 572 6.94 7.30 11.38
N PRO A 573 6.63 6.47 10.36
CA PRO A 573 7.34 6.56 9.11
C PRO A 573 7.14 7.95 8.48
N ARG A 574 7.89 8.25 7.42
CA ARG A 574 7.93 9.59 6.81
C ARG A 574 6.63 10.05 6.16
N TYR A 575 5.64 9.17 6.00
CA TYR A 575 4.38 9.40 5.31
C TYR A 575 3.16 9.18 6.24
N GLU A 576 1.98 9.60 5.78
CA GLU A 576 0.74 9.37 6.51
C GLU A 576 0.38 7.90 6.47
N TRP A 577 0.81 7.18 7.51
CA TRP A 577 0.44 5.80 7.77
C TRP A 577 -0.68 5.78 8.79
N LEU A 578 -1.71 4.94 8.60
CA LEU A 578 -2.71 4.63 9.63
C LEU A 578 -1.98 4.18 10.88
N ILE A 579 -2.19 4.83 12.03
CA ILE A 579 -1.47 4.46 13.26
C ILE A 579 -1.80 3.00 13.61
N PRO A 580 -0.86 2.05 13.41
CA PRO A 580 -1.18 0.65 13.54
C PRO A 580 -1.09 0.30 15.02
N PRO A 581 -2.11 -0.36 15.60
CA PRO A 581 -2.12 -0.66 17.04
C PRO A 581 -0.86 -1.37 17.54
N ARG A 582 -0.25 -2.21 16.69
CA ARG A 582 0.92 -3.04 17.02
C ARG A 582 2.21 -2.27 17.31
N ASP A 583 2.41 -1.11 16.69
CA ASP A 583 3.68 -0.35 16.76
C ASP A 583 3.63 0.75 17.83
N VAL A 584 2.48 0.87 18.51
CA VAL A 584 2.26 1.83 19.60
C VAL A 584 2.97 1.35 20.85
N ARG A 585 3.88 2.19 21.36
CA ARG A 585 4.42 2.04 22.71
C ARG A 585 3.45 2.61 23.72
N VAL A 586 3.31 1.92 24.84
CA VAL A 586 2.39 2.29 25.92
C VAL A 586 3.20 2.43 27.22
N GLU A 587 3.03 3.55 27.90
CA GLU A 587 3.55 3.77 29.25
C GLU A 587 2.41 4.09 30.21
N GLU A 588 2.35 3.35 31.32
CA GLU A 588 1.34 3.57 32.35
C GLU A 588 1.85 4.45 33.48
N LEU A 589 1.13 5.52 33.75
CA LEU A 589 1.49 6.54 34.72
C LEU A 589 0.32 6.78 35.69
N PRO A 590 0.58 6.99 36.99
CA PRO A 590 -0.43 7.54 37.89
C PRO A 590 -0.91 8.92 37.41
N ALA A 591 -2.20 9.22 37.54
CA ALA A 591 -2.77 10.50 37.11
C ALA A 591 -2.02 11.73 37.67
N PRO A 592 -1.61 11.80 38.96
CA PRO A 592 -0.85 12.94 39.46
C PRO A 592 0.48 13.15 38.73
N THR A 593 1.16 12.06 38.34
CA THR A 593 2.39 12.12 37.56
C THR A 593 2.13 12.58 36.13
N ALA A 594 1.05 12.11 35.50
CA ALA A 594 0.67 12.50 34.15
C ALA A 594 0.25 13.99 34.05
N LEU A 595 -0.18 14.62 35.15
CA LEU A 595 -0.48 16.06 35.23
C LEU A 595 0.80 16.93 35.28
N GLU A 596 1.95 16.33 35.57
CA GLU A 596 3.26 16.98 35.47
C GLU A 596 3.90 16.74 34.08
N TRP A 597 5.01 17.41 33.79
CA TRP A 597 5.77 17.15 32.57
C TRP A 597 6.57 15.85 32.72
N VAL A 598 6.14 14.80 32.04
CA VAL A 598 6.80 13.49 32.03
C VAL A 598 7.63 13.34 30.77
N ASP A 599 8.94 13.15 30.93
CA ASP A 599 9.86 12.90 29.83
C ASP A 599 9.64 11.48 29.27
N LEU A 600 9.54 11.36 27.94
CA LEU A 600 9.60 10.06 27.26
C LEU A 600 10.99 9.43 27.43
N PRO A 601 11.09 8.09 27.53
CA PRO A 601 12.35 7.39 27.74
C PRO A 601 13.29 7.53 26.54
N GLU A 602 12.73 7.67 25.34
CA GLU A 602 13.48 7.80 24.10
C GLU A 602 13.92 9.24 23.84
N THR A 603 15.10 9.39 23.23
CA THR A 603 15.54 10.64 22.62
C THR A 603 15.27 10.58 21.13
N TYR A 604 14.75 11.66 20.57
CA TYR A 604 14.38 11.74 19.16
C TYR A 604 15.33 12.68 18.43
N SER A 605 15.69 12.33 17.19
CA SER A 605 16.40 13.25 16.31
C SER A 605 15.45 14.37 15.86
N VAL A 606 15.99 15.58 15.64
CA VAL A 606 15.25 16.66 14.98
C VAL A 606 14.71 16.15 13.63
N ARG A 607 13.52 16.61 13.23
CA ARG A 607 12.78 16.15 12.04
C ARG A 607 12.20 14.74 12.10
N THR A 608 12.29 14.05 13.25
CA THR A 608 11.62 12.75 13.41
C THR A 608 10.11 12.97 13.42
N ARG A 609 9.37 12.26 12.56
CA ARG A 609 7.90 12.22 12.64
C ARG A 609 7.48 11.32 13.80
N PHE A 610 6.51 11.81 14.55
CA PHE A 610 6.08 11.24 15.81
C PHE A 610 4.56 11.36 15.91
N ALA A 611 3.91 10.30 16.38
CA ALA A 611 2.51 10.32 16.74
C ALA A 611 2.37 9.98 18.21
N TRP A 612 1.51 10.70 18.91
CA TRP A 612 1.24 10.45 20.31
C TRP A 612 -0.20 10.79 20.67
N THR A 613 -0.65 10.15 21.75
CA THR A 613 -1.93 10.43 22.39
C THR A 613 -1.85 10.03 23.85
N VAL A 614 -2.79 10.51 24.65
CA VAL A 614 -2.99 10.05 26.02
C VAL A 614 -4.33 9.32 26.07
N SER A 615 -4.36 8.15 26.68
CA SER A 615 -5.56 7.36 26.85
C SER A 615 -5.89 7.08 28.31
N LEU A 616 -7.18 7.04 28.62
CA LEU A 616 -7.71 6.75 29.94
C LEU A 616 -8.86 5.75 29.80
N TYR A 617 -8.81 4.64 30.52
CA TYR A 617 -9.94 3.72 30.60
C TYR A 617 -11.07 4.35 31.41
N VAL A 618 -12.28 4.36 30.86
CA VAL A 618 -13.47 4.90 31.53
C VAL A 618 -14.47 3.77 31.70
N GLU A 619 -14.73 3.38 32.94
CA GLU A 619 -15.60 2.25 33.28
C GLU A 619 -17.02 2.41 32.71
N ALA A 620 -17.61 3.60 32.80
CA ALA A 620 -18.92 3.90 32.23
C ALA A 620 -19.00 3.67 30.72
N LEU A 621 -17.87 3.76 30.02
CA LEU A 621 -17.76 3.49 28.59
C LEU A 621 -17.29 2.05 28.31
N GLY A 622 -16.66 1.37 29.26
CA GLY A 622 -16.06 0.06 29.06
C GLY A 622 -14.94 0.04 28.02
N CYS A 623 -14.27 1.17 27.77
CA CYS A 623 -13.18 1.28 26.80
C CYS A 623 -12.32 2.54 27.08
N PRO A 624 -11.11 2.64 26.52
CA PRO A 624 -10.28 3.83 26.66
C PRO A 624 -10.79 5.00 25.80
N ILE A 625 -10.92 6.19 26.41
CA ILE A 625 -10.96 7.45 25.68
C ILE A 625 -9.54 7.91 25.38
N ILE A 626 -9.36 8.65 24.28
CA ILE A 626 -8.07 9.25 23.92
C ILE A 626 -8.16 10.77 23.79
N SER A 627 -7.04 11.47 23.95
CA SER A 627 -6.92 12.91 23.70
C SER A 627 -6.91 13.28 22.21
N GLY A 628 -7.07 12.29 21.34
CA GLY A 628 -6.79 12.34 19.91
C GLY A 628 -5.31 12.16 19.59
N TRP A 629 -5.04 11.44 18.52
CA TRP A 629 -3.69 11.28 17.99
C TRP A 629 -3.20 12.59 17.40
N ARG A 630 -2.04 13.04 17.88
CA ARG A 630 -1.35 14.21 17.34
C ARG A 630 -0.13 13.75 16.58
N ARG A 631 -0.11 14.04 15.29
CA ARG A 631 1.03 13.81 14.40
C ARG A 631 1.86 15.08 14.36
N MET A 632 3.17 14.97 14.57
CA MET A 632 4.07 16.11 14.46
C MET A 632 5.48 15.72 14.05
N GLU A 633 6.26 16.73 13.71
CA GLU A 633 7.68 16.64 13.46
C GLU A 633 8.44 17.24 14.64
N VAL A 634 9.43 16.53 15.15
CA VAL A 634 10.23 16.98 16.30
C VAL A 634 11.03 18.23 15.89
N PRO A 635 10.82 19.38 16.56
CA PRO A 635 11.41 20.68 16.18
C PRO A 635 12.91 20.80 16.48
#